data_AF-A0A078FIL9-F1
#
_entry.id   AF-A0A078FIL9-F1
#
_cell.length_a   1.000
_cell.length_b   1.000
_cell.length_c   1.000
_cell.angle_alpha   90.00
_cell.angle_beta   90.00
_cell.angle_gamma   90.00
#
_symmetry.space_group_name_H-M   'P 1'
#
loop_
_entity.id
_entity.type
_entity.pdbx_description
1 polymer ?
#
loop_
_entity_poly.entity_id
_entity_poly.type
_entity_poly.pdbx_seq_one_letter_code
_entity_poly.pdbx_strand_id
1 'polypeptide(L)'
;MTIGVRLLLGFTHATFTIGYEAWINKCNIDGNMVPPGALVKFVQKGLHYMEMEANLSNGAADIDEEFSFFQPLDLISKDVNELQVMLRESKRKERDKEKDRERSKENEKEVEREHDGDCSRMKDKDRHEKQKEREREREKMEREKEREREKIEREALEGERLKLERERDMKMEKIEKENAYEKKLE
;
A
#
# COMPACT_ATOMS: atom_id res chain seq x y z
N MET A 1 18.32 -73.64 -7.73
CA MET A 1 19.20 -72.52 -8.13
C MET A 1 18.40 -71.53 -8.96
N THR A 2 17.53 -70.79 -8.29
CA THR A 2 16.83 -69.64 -8.87
C THR A 2 17.40 -68.47 -8.09
N ILE A 3 18.62 -68.05 -8.47
CA ILE A 3 19.23 -66.86 -7.88
C ILE A 3 18.18 -65.77 -8.03
N GLY A 4 17.93 -65.03 -6.95
CA GLY A 4 16.99 -63.91 -6.83
C GLY A 4 17.34 -62.74 -7.74
N VAL A 5 17.39 -63.03 -9.03
CA VAL A 5 17.50 -62.16 -10.17
C VAL A 5 16.08 -62.04 -10.72
N ARG A 6 15.17 -61.54 -9.88
CA ARG A 6 14.08 -60.72 -10.38
C ARG A 6 14.64 -59.33 -10.73
N LEU A 7 15.84 -59.29 -11.32
CA LEU A 7 16.42 -58.09 -11.91
C LEU A 7 15.51 -57.78 -13.09
N LEU A 8 14.84 -56.63 -12.98
CA LEU A 8 14.56 -55.75 -14.10
C LEU A 8 14.09 -56.50 -15.36
N LEU A 9 12.81 -56.89 -15.36
CA LEU A 9 12.13 -57.40 -16.56
C LEU A 9 12.33 -56.38 -17.70
N GLY A 10 13.38 -56.55 -18.51
CA GLY A 10 13.82 -55.57 -19.50
C GLY A 10 15.33 -55.54 -19.79
N PHE A 11 16.21 -56.01 -18.89
CA PHE A 11 17.67 -55.95 -19.07
C PHE A 11 18.35 -57.32 -18.98
N THR A 12 17.87 -58.29 -19.76
CA THR A 12 18.36 -59.69 -19.75
C THR A 12 19.84 -59.81 -20.14
N HIS A 13 20.26 -59.13 -21.20
CA HIS A 13 21.65 -59.16 -21.66
C HIS A 13 22.62 -58.56 -20.62
N ALA A 14 22.31 -57.39 -20.06
CA ALA A 14 23.14 -56.76 -19.03
C ALA A 14 23.21 -57.60 -17.76
N THR A 15 22.09 -58.20 -17.35
CA THR A 15 22.03 -59.11 -16.20
C THR A 15 22.92 -60.34 -16.40
N PHE A 16 22.91 -60.93 -17.61
CA PHE A 16 23.76 -62.07 -17.94
C PHE A 16 25.25 -61.69 -17.89
N THR A 17 25.63 -60.59 -18.55
CA THR A 17 27.01 -60.10 -18.56
C THR A 17 27.50 -59.78 -17.14
N ILE A 18 26.73 -59.01 -16.36
CA ILE A 18 27.09 -58.67 -14.98
C ILE A 18 27.16 -59.93 -14.11
N GLY A 19 26.24 -60.87 -14.27
CA GLY A 19 26.24 -62.12 -13.51
C GLY A 19 27.53 -62.93 -13.72
N TYR A 20 28.08 -62.90 -14.94
CA TYR A 20 29.34 -63.54 -15.28
C TYR A 20 30.56 -62.72 -14.82
N GLU A 21 30.62 -61.44 -15.20
CA GLU A 21 31.78 -60.56 -14.92
C GLU A 21 31.96 -60.27 -13.43
N ALA A 22 30.88 -60.07 -12.68
CA ALA A 22 30.93 -59.81 -11.24
C ALA A 22 31.09 -61.11 -10.42
N TRP A 23 31.16 -62.27 -11.08
CA TRP A 23 31.21 -63.59 -10.44
C TRP A 23 30.20 -63.73 -9.30
N ILE A 24 28.93 -63.44 -9.57
CA ILE A 24 27.87 -63.48 -8.56
C ILE A 24 27.71 -64.90 -7.99
N ASN A 25 28.02 -65.94 -8.78
CA ASN A 25 27.95 -67.35 -8.38
C ASN A 25 28.97 -67.79 -7.30
N LYS A 26 29.96 -66.96 -6.97
CA LYS A 26 30.92 -67.21 -5.86
C LYS A 26 30.65 -66.29 -4.67
N CYS A 27 29.72 -65.34 -4.77
CA CYS A 27 29.36 -64.50 -3.65
C CYS A 27 28.62 -65.34 -2.60
N ASN A 28 29.04 -65.24 -1.35
CA ASN A 28 28.38 -65.93 -0.23
C ASN A 28 27.14 -65.16 0.27
N ILE A 29 26.28 -64.74 -0.66
CA ILE A 29 25.07 -63.96 -0.38
C ILE A 29 23.85 -64.82 -0.69
N ASP A 30 22.97 -65.00 0.29
CA ASP A 30 21.68 -65.66 0.07
C ASP A 30 20.69 -64.69 -0.58
N GLY A 31 20.37 -64.95 -1.84
CA GLY A 31 19.41 -64.15 -2.61
C GLY A 31 17.99 -64.16 -2.05
N ASN A 32 17.61 -65.16 -1.24
CA ASN A 32 16.30 -65.19 -0.60
C ASN A 32 16.17 -64.20 0.56
N MET A 33 17.30 -63.80 1.16
CA MET A 33 17.35 -62.80 2.23
C MET A 33 17.31 -61.37 1.70
N VAL A 34 17.49 -61.17 0.39
CA VAL A 34 17.46 -59.86 -0.26
C VAL A 34 16.04 -59.57 -0.75
N PRO A 35 15.33 -58.61 -0.15
CA PRO A 35 13.98 -58.29 -0.59
C PRO A 35 14.00 -57.67 -2.00
N PRO A 36 12.92 -57.85 -2.79
CA PRO A 36 12.79 -57.19 -4.08
C PRO A 36 12.96 -55.67 -3.95
N GLY A 37 13.75 -55.06 -4.83
CA GLY A 37 14.02 -53.62 -4.82
C GLY A 37 14.98 -53.16 -3.71
N ALA A 38 15.71 -54.08 -3.04
CA ALA A 38 16.68 -53.73 -2.00
C ALA A 38 17.68 -52.65 -2.43
N LEU A 39 18.23 -52.75 -3.64
CA LEU A 39 19.16 -51.76 -4.18
C LEU A 39 18.53 -50.36 -4.31
N VAL A 40 17.33 -50.28 -4.90
CA VAL A 40 16.59 -49.01 -5.07
C VAL A 40 16.32 -48.39 -3.71
N LYS A 41 15.84 -49.19 -2.74
CA LYS A 41 15.58 -48.73 -1.38
C LYS A 41 16.85 -48.25 -0.68
N PHE A 42 17.97 -48.95 -0.88
CA PHE A 42 19.24 -48.56 -0.31
C PHE A 42 19.73 -47.22 -0.85
N VAL A 43 19.70 -47.04 -2.18
CA VAL A 43 20.04 -45.76 -2.83
C VAL A 43 19.11 -44.64 -2.34
N GLN A 44 17.80 -44.86 -2.35
CA GLN A 44 16.83 -43.88 -1.86
C GLN A 44 17.13 -43.48 -0.42
N LYS A 45 17.31 -44.44 0.51
CA LYS A 45 17.62 -44.13 1.91
C LYS A 45 18.99 -43.44 2.08
N GLY A 46 19.98 -43.80 1.27
CA GLY A 46 21.29 -43.13 1.27
C GLY A 46 21.18 -41.66 0.88
N LEU A 47 20.36 -41.34 -0.12
CA LEU A 47 20.08 -39.95 -0.50
C LEU A 47 19.34 -39.19 0.61
N HIS A 48 18.28 -39.77 1.20
CA HIS A 48 17.59 -39.14 2.33
C HIS A 48 18.52 -38.92 3.54
N TYR A 49 19.45 -39.84 3.79
CA TYR A 49 20.45 -39.69 4.85
C TYR A 49 21.34 -38.48 4.58
N MET A 50 21.84 -38.34 3.34
CA MET A 50 22.67 -37.21 2.94
C MET A 50 21.94 -35.87 3.07
N GLU A 51 20.68 -35.81 2.66
CA GLU A 51 19.82 -34.63 2.83
C GLU A 51 19.61 -34.27 4.30
N MET A 52 19.37 -35.26 5.15
CA MET A 52 19.24 -35.06 6.60
C MET A 52 20.55 -34.54 7.21
N GLU A 53 21.69 -35.14 6.89
CA GLU A 53 23.01 -34.69 7.38
C GLU A 53 23.32 -33.24 6.97
N ALA A 54 22.95 -32.86 5.74
CA ALA A 54 23.12 -31.48 5.28
C ALA A 54 22.19 -30.49 6.01
N ASN A 55 20.99 -30.92 6.41
CA ASN A 55 20.04 -30.09 7.17
C ASN A 55 20.38 -30.02 8.67
N LEU A 56 20.97 -31.07 9.26
CA LEU A 56 21.27 -31.15 10.70
C LEU A 56 22.54 -30.40 11.14
N SER A 57 23.36 -29.90 10.21
CA SER A 57 24.66 -29.31 10.56
C SER A 57 24.58 -27.93 11.21
N ASN A 58 23.39 -27.34 11.31
CA ASN A 58 23.15 -26.17 12.13
C ASN A 58 22.93 -26.69 13.55
N GLY A 59 23.89 -26.43 14.45
CA GLY A 59 23.98 -27.06 15.77
C GLY A 59 22.65 -27.19 16.51
N ALA A 60 22.59 -28.18 17.42
CA ALA A 60 21.43 -28.74 18.14
C ALA A 60 20.40 -27.79 18.81
N ALA A 61 20.45 -26.49 18.57
CA ALA A 61 19.57 -25.46 19.10
C ALA A 61 18.29 -25.22 18.28
N ASP A 62 18.26 -25.53 16.97
CA ASP A 62 17.11 -25.21 16.12
C ASP A 62 16.52 -26.47 15.45
N ILE A 63 15.88 -27.33 16.25
CA ILE A 63 15.07 -28.46 15.76
C ILE A 63 13.84 -27.96 14.96
N ASP A 64 13.52 -26.67 15.07
CA ASP A 64 12.42 -26.00 14.36
C ASP A 64 12.81 -25.43 12.98
N GLU A 65 14.05 -25.60 12.51
CA GLU A 65 14.36 -25.23 11.13
C GLU A 65 13.64 -26.15 10.13
N GLU A 66 12.83 -25.55 9.26
CA GLU A 66 12.11 -26.25 8.20
C GLU A 66 13.10 -26.98 7.27
N PHE A 67 12.87 -28.28 7.08
CA PHE A 67 13.65 -29.12 6.18
C PHE A 67 13.65 -28.52 4.77
N SER A 68 14.84 -28.24 4.25
CA SER A 68 14.98 -27.77 2.88
C SER A 68 15.25 -28.95 1.96
N PHE A 69 14.43 -29.05 0.92
CA PHE A 69 14.56 -30.08 -0.10
C PHE A 69 15.67 -29.75 -1.09
N PHE A 70 16.54 -30.71 -1.35
CA PHE A 70 17.55 -30.61 -2.39
C PHE A 70 17.06 -31.21 -3.71
N GLN A 71 17.62 -30.74 -4.84
CA GLN A 71 17.32 -31.36 -6.12
C GLN A 71 18.01 -32.73 -6.22
N PRO A 72 17.39 -33.77 -6.81
CA PRO A 72 18.00 -35.10 -6.92
C PRO A 72 19.40 -35.10 -7.54
N LEU A 73 19.66 -34.20 -8.49
CA LEU A 73 20.98 -34.05 -9.11
C LEU A 73 22.01 -33.49 -8.12
N ASP A 74 21.60 -32.59 -7.22
CA ASP A 74 22.49 -32.03 -6.20
C ASP A 74 22.92 -33.11 -5.20
N LEU A 75 21.99 -33.97 -4.73
CA LEU A 75 22.36 -35.07 -3.82
C LEU A 75 23.29 -36.12 -4.47
N ILE A 76 23.27 -36.26 -5.80
CA ILE A 76 24.10 -37.26 -6.49
C ILE A 76 25.48 -36.68 -6.86
N SER A 77 25.58 -35.36 -7.04
CA SER A 77 26.78 -34.70 -7.58
C SER A 77 27.61 -33.93 -6.55
N LYS A 78 27.05 -33.61 -5.37
CA LYS A 78 27.68 -32.75 -4.36
C LYS A 78 27.94 -33.50 -3.06
N ASP A 79 28.88 -32.99 -2.28
CA ASP A 79 29.13 -33.46 -0.92
C ASP A 79 28.28 -32.72 0.12
N VAL A 80 28.25 -33.24 1.35
CA VAL A 80 27.45 -32.67 2.45
C VAL A 80 27.83 -31.22 2.77
N ASN A 81 29.11 -30.84 2.66
CA ASN A 81 29.55 -29.48 2.95
C ASN A 81 29.07 -28.50 1.88
N GLU A 82 29.15 -28.89 0.61
CA GLU A 82 28.62 -28.12 -0.51
C GLU A 82 27.11 -27.94 -0.39
N LEU A 83 26.39 -29.00 -0.03
CA LEU A 83 24.94 -28.95 0.21
C LEU A 83 24.60 -28.01 1.38
N GLN A 84 25.37 -28.03 2.47
CA GLN A 84 25.20 -27.08 3.58
C GLN A 84 25.47 -25.63 3.16
N VAL A 85 26.43 -25.38 2.27
CA VAL A 85 26.70 -24.02 1.75
C VAL A 85 25.51 -23.55 0.91
N MET A 86 25.03 -24.38 -0.01
CA MET A 86 23.86 -24.07 -0.82
C MET A 86 22.62 -23.79 0.03
N LEU A 87 22.39 -24.61 1.05
CA LEU A 87 21.29 -24.43 1.98
C LEU A 87 21.37 -23.07 2.69
N ARG A 88 22.55 -22.71 3.21
CA ARG A 88 22.80 -21.43 3.87
C ARG A 88 22.60 -20.25 2.92
N GLU A 89 23.03 -20.37 1.67
CA GLU A 89 22.80 -19.35 0.64
C GLU A 89 21.32 -19.20 0.28
N SER A 90 20.60 -20.32 0.14
CA SER A 90 19.18 -20.33 -0.15
C SER A 90 18.39 -19.64 0.96
N LYS A 91 18.64 -20.01 2.23
CA LYS A 91 18.01 -19.38 3.39
C LYS A 91 18.32 -17.89 3.50
N ARG A 92 19.54 -17.45 3.15
CA ARG A 92 19.88 -16.01 3.10
C ARG A 92 19.06 -15.27 2.05
N LYS A 93 19.01 -15.80 0.84
CA LYS A 93 18.21 -15.21 -0.27
C LYS A 93 16.73 -15.13 0.08
N GLU A 94 16.21 -16.11 0.79
CA GLU A 94 14.82 -16.12 1.23
C GLU A 94 14.53 -15.00 2.25
N ARG A 95 15.37 -14.85 3.28
CA ARG A 95 15.25 -13.75 4.24
C ARG A 95 15.38 -12.38 3.59
N ASP A 96 16.28 -12.23 2.62
CA ASP A 96 16.46 -10.95 1.93
C ASP A 96 15.21 -10.60 1.09
N LYS A 97 14.61 -11.59 0.41
CA LYS A 97 13.34 -11.41 -0.31
C LYS A 97 12.19 -11.05 0.63
N GLU A 98 12.15 -11.61 1.83
CA GLU A 98 11.14 -11.28 2.82
C GLU A 98 11.27 -9.82 3.29
N LYS A 99 12.49 -9.39 3.63
CA LYS A 99 12.77 -8.00 3.99
C LYS A 99 12.44 -7.01 2.89
N ASP A 100 12.76 -7.33 1.64
CA ASP A 100 12.42 -6.48 0.50
C ASP A 100 10.90 -6.35 0.36
N ARG A 101 10.15 -7.45 0.53
CA ARG A 101 8.67 -7.41 0.53
C ARG A 101 8.11 -6.57 1.68
N GLU A 102 8.69 -6.63 2.87
CA GLU A 102 8.28 -5.80 3.99
C GLU A 102 8.56 -4.32 3.74
N ARG A 103 9.75 -4.00 3.23
CA ARG A 103 10.13 -2.63 2.91
C ARG A 103 9.29 -2.02 1.80
N SER A 104 8.93 -2.81 0.78
CA SER A 104 7.97 -2.37 -0.25
C SER A 104 6.60 -2.03 0.34
N LYS A 105 6.08 -2.87 1.26
CA LYS A 105 4.81 -2.61 1.94
C LYS A 105 4.87 -1.38 2.86
N GLU A 106 6.01 -1.15 3.51
CA GLU A 106 6.22 0.04 4.34
C GLU A 106 6.23 1.31 3.50
N ASN A 107 6.98 1.32 2.38
CA ASN A 107 7.02 2.43 1.45
C ASN A 107 5.63 2.75 0.86
N GLU A 108 4.84 1.74 0.49
CA GLU A 108 3.47 1.95 0.00
C GLU A 108 2.59 2.64 1.06
N LYS A 109 2.68 2.21 2.33
CA LYS A 109 1.96 2.84 3.44
C LYS A 109 2.44 4.27 3.73
N GLU A 110 3.72 4.55 3.54
CA GLU A 110 4.27 5.90 3.72
C GLU A 110 3.74 6.86 2.63
N VAL A 111 3.72 6.42 1.37
CA VAL A 111 3.15 7.19 0.25
C VAL A 111 1.66 7.48 0.45
N GLU A 112 0.87 6.52 0.96
CA GLU A 112 -0.53 6.75 1.29
C GLU A 112 -0.70 7.83 2.39
N ARG A 113 0.12 7.78 3.45
CA ARG A 113 0.09 8.78 4.53
C ARG A 113 0.46 10.19 4.04
N GLU A 114 1.43 10.29 3.14
CA GLU A 114 1.78 11.58 2.53
C GLU A 114 0.63 12.13 1.68
N HIS A 115 -0.02 11.27 0.88
CA HIS A 115 -1.15 11.67 0.05
C HIS A 115 -2.36 12.18 0.87
N ASP A 116 -2.67 11.52 1.99
CA ASP A 116 -3.70 11.95 2.92
C ASP A 116 -3.33 13.27 3.63
N GLY A 117 -2.06 13.41 4.02
CA GLY A 117 -1.54 14.63 4.63
C GLY A 117 -1.66 15.86 3.72
N ASP A 118 -1.33 15.71 2.43
CA ASP A 118 -1.44 16.81 1.47
C ASP A 118 -2.89 17.12 1.08
N CYS A 119 -3.75 16.10 0.96
CA CYS A 119 -5.19 16.30 0.73
C CYS A 119 -5.85 17.08 1.88
N SER A 120 -5.44 16.81 3.12
CA SER A 120 -5.98 17.50 4.29
C SER A 120 -5.51 18.96 4.36
N ARG A 121 -4.23 19.24 4.06
CA ARG A 121 -3.68 20.60 3.99
C ARG A 121 -4.34 21.45 2.90
N MET A 122 -4.63 20.84 1.74
CA MET A 122 -5.29 21.52 0.63
C MET A 122 -6.75 21.89 0.98
N LYS A 123 -7.47 21.01 1.68
CA LYS A 123 -8.84 21.28 2.17
C LYS A 123 -8.89 22.41 3.20
N ASP A 124 -7.93 22.48 4.12
CA ASP A 124 -7.88 23.54 5.13
C ASP A 124 -7.56 24.91 4.52
N LYS A 125 -6.68 24.94 3.52
CA LYS A 125 -6.32 26.17 2.80
C LYS A 125 -7.51 26.75 2.02
N ASP A 126 -8.26 25.90 1.31
CA ASP A 126 -9.49 26.30 0.59
C ASP A 126 -10.59 26.80 1.56
N ARG A 127 -10.69 26.20 2.75
CA ARG A 127 -11.64 26.64 3.78
C ARG A 127 -11.33 28.04 4.31
N HIS A 128 -10.05 28.33 4.55
CA HIS A 128 -9.62 29.62 5.08
C HIS A 128 -9.75 30.74 4.03
N GLU A 129 -9.51 30.42 2.76
CA GLU A 129 -9.67 31.36 1.64
C GLU A 129 -11.14 31.73 1.43
N LYS A 130 -12.05 30.75 1.40
CA LYS A 130 -13.51 30.98 1.35
C LYS A 130 -14.03 31.80 2.53
N GLN A 131 -13.46 31.63 3.72
CA GLN A 131 -13.85 32.42 4.89
C GLN A 131 -13.41 33.89 4.75
N LYS A 132 -12.17 34.14 4.30
CA LYS A 132 -11.69 35.50 4.00
C LYS A 132 -12.50 36.20 2.91
N GLU A 133 -12.95 35.47 1.90
CA GLU A 133 -13.78 36.03 0.84
C GLU A 133 -15.16 36.49 1.36
N ARG A 134 -15.81 35.66 2.19
CA ARG A 134 -17.09 36.02 2.83
C ARG A 134 -16.99 37.23 3.76
N GLU A 135 -15.88 37.38 4.48
CA GLU A 135 -15.65 38.57 5.32
C GLU A 135 -15.53 39.84 4.46
N ARG A 136 -14.78 39.79 3.36
CA ARG A 136 -14.65 40.91 2.42
C ARG A 136 -15.99 41.28 1.77
N GLU A 137 -16.82 40.31 1.43
CA GLU A 137 -18.16 40.56 0.89
C GLU A 137 -19.09 41.23 1.92
N ARG A 138 -19.06 40.78 3.17
CA ARG A 138 -19.83 41.40 4.25
C ARG A 138 -19.41 42.85 4.47
N GLU A 139 -18.11 43.11 4.47
CA GLU A 139 -17.56 44.45 4.65
C GLU A 139 -17.96 45.39 3.50
N LYS A 140 -17.99 44.89 2.25
CA LYS A 140 -18.49 45.64 1.09
C LYS A 140 -19.98 45.98 1.22
N MET A 141 -20.80 44.99 1.58
CA MET A 141 -22.24 45.18 1.78
C MET A 141 -22.55 46.16 2.91
N GLU A 142 -21.74 46.17 3.97
CA GLU A 142 -21.92 47.09 5.09
C GLU A 142 -21.59 48.53 4.69
N ARG A 143 -20.48 48.75 3.97
CA ARG A 143 -20.12 50.05 3.39
C ARG A 143 -21.15 50.56 2.38
N GLU A 144 -21.77 49.66 1.62
CA GLU A 144 -22.83 50.03 0.67
C GLU A 144 -24.12 50.46 1.38
N LYS A 145 -24.54 49.71 2.42
CA LYS A 145 -25.70 50.08 3.25
C LYS A 145 -25.49 51.40 3.99
N GLU A 146 -24.27 51.68 4.45
CA GLU A 146 -23.93 52.96 5.08
C GLU A 146 -24.10 54.13 4.10
N ARG A 147 -23.58 53.97 2.87
CA ARG A 147 -23.76 54.97 1.79
C ARG A 147 -25.23 55.18 1.42
N GLU A 148 -26.03 54.11 1.37
CA GLU A 148 -27.47 54.24 1.12
C GLU A 148 -28.18 54.98 2.25
N ARG A 149 -27.85 54.71 3.52
CA ARG A 149 -28.41 55.43 4.67
C ARG A 149 -28.09 56.92 4.62
N GLU A 150 -26.83 57.28 4.34
CA GLU A 150 -26.44 58.67 4.19
C GLU A 150 -27.18 59.38 3.04
N LYS A 151 -27.46 58.64 1.96
CA LYS A 151 -28.20 59.19 0.80
C LYS A 151 -29.66 59.45 1.15
N ILE A 152 -30.31 58.50 1.82
CA ILE A 152 -31.69 58.64 2.29
C ILE A 152 -31.80 59.80 3.29
N GLU A 153 -30.84 59.93 4.20
CA GLU A 153 -30.82 61.03 5.19
C GLU A 153 -30.66 62.40 4.51
N ARG A 154 -29.78 62.51 3.50
CA ARG A 154 -29.66 63.73 2.68
C ARG A 154 -30.95 64.07 1.94
N GLU A 155 -31.59 63.09 1.31
CA GLU A 155 -32.85 63.29 0.59
C GLU A 155 -33.99 63.71 1.54
N ALA A 156 -34.03 63.18 2.77
CA ALA A 156 -35.02 63.57 3.79
C ALA A 156 -34.84 65.03 4.25
N LEU A 157 -33.59 65.45 4.52
CA LEU A 157 -33.26 66.84 4.87
C LEU A 157 -33.61 67.82 3.75
N GLU A 158 -33.34 67.44 2.50
CA GLU A 158 -33.67 68.26 1.33
C GLU A 158 -35.19 68.38 1.14
N GLY A 159 -35.92 67.27 1.29
CA GLY A 159 -37.38 67.26 1.29
C GLY A 159 -37.99 68.14 2.39
N GLU A 160 -37.38 68.17 3.57
CA GLU A 160 -37.81 69.03 4.68
C GLU A 160 -37.54 70.52 4.39
N ARG A 161 -36.37 70.87 3.83
CA ARG A 161 -36.08 72.25 3.37
C ARG A 161 -37.10 72.73 2.35
N LEU A 162 -37.43 71.90 1.35
CA LEU A 162 -38.42 72.21 0.32
C LEU A 162 -39.83 72.43 0.89
N LYS A 163 -40.24 71.68 1.91
CA LYS A 163 -41.51 71.89 2.60
C LYS A 163 -41.55 73.25 3.29
N LEU A 164 -40.47 73.58 4.00
CA LEU A 164 -40.34 74.84 4.73
C LEU A 164 -40.30 76.05 3.78
N GLU A 165 -39.69 75.89 2.60
CA GLU A 165 -39.69 76.89 1.54
C GLU A 165 -41.10 77.13 0.97
N ARG A 166 -41.83 76.06 0.62
CA ARG A 166 -43.23 76.17 0.18
C ARG A 166 -44.14 76.81 1.23
N GLU A 167 -43.92 76.51 2.51
CA GLU A 167 -44.70 77.10 3.60
C GLU A 167 -44.42 78.60 3.76
N ARG A 168 -43.16 79.03 3.55
CA ARG A 168 -42.80 80.44 3.49
C ARG A 168 -43.45 81.14 2.29
N ASP A 169 -43.45 80.51 1.12
CA ASP A 169 -44.06 81.06 -0.09
C ASP A 169 -45.58 81.26 0.09
N MET A 170 -46.28 80.26 0.62
CA MET A 170 -47.72 80.37 0.92
C MET A 170 -48.02 81.48 1.95
N LYS A 171 -47.12 81.67 2.92
CA LYS A 171 -47.26 82.73 3.93
C LYS A 171 -47.05 84.10 3.30
N MET A 172 -46.09 84.25 2.39
CA MET A 172 -45.87 85.48 1.62
C MET A 172 -47.06 85.80 0.71
N GLU A 173 -47.61 84.81 0.02
CA GLU A 173 -48.79 84.99 -0.84
C GLU A 173 -50.02 85.43 -0.04
N LYS A 174 -50.17 84.91 1.19
CA LYS A 174 -51.25 85.32 2.10
C LYS A 174 -51.10 86.77 2.56
N ILE A 175 -49.86 87.18 2.88
CA ILE A 175 -49.53 88.57 3.25
C ILE A 175 -49.76 89.52 2.06
N GLU A 176 -49.37 89.12 0.84
CA GLU A 176 -49.64 89.92 -0.36
C GLU A 176 -51.14 90.10 -0.62
N LYS A 177 -51.93 89.04 -0.42
CA LYS A 177 -53.40 89.12 -0.54
C LYS A 177 -54.00 90.04 0.52
N GLU A 178 -53.57 89.94 1.78
CA GLU A 178 -54.01 90.86 2.86
C GLU A 178 -53.66 92.32 2.53
N ASN A 179 -52.42 92.60 2.13
CA ASN A 179 -52.00 93.95 1.74
C ASN A 179 -52.78 94.48 0.52
N ALA A 180 -53.12 93.62 -0.44
CA ALA A 180 -53.93 94.00 -1.60
C ALA A 180 -55.40 94.26 -1.26
N TYR A 181 -55.93 93.63 -0.19
CA TYR A 181 -57.26 93.92 0.34
C TYR A 181 -57.28 95.25 1.09
N GLU A 182 -56.27 95.53 1.91
CA GLU A 182 -56.15 96.82 2.61
C GLU A 182 -56.02 97.99 1.62
N LYS A 183 -55.30 97.81 0.52
CA LYS A 183 -55.13 98.83 -0.53
C LYS A 183 -56.39 99.06 -1.39
N LYS A 184 -57.44 98.24 -1.25
CA LYS A 184 -58.74 98.42 -1.92
C LYS A 184 -59.78 99.13 -1.03
N LEU A 185 -59.43 99.45 0.21
CA LEU A 185 -60.30 100.16 1.16
C LEU A 185 -59.96 101.65 1.34
N GLU A 186 -58.90 102.15 0.69
CA GLU A 186 -58.61 103.58 0.50
C GLU A 186 -59.04 104.05 -0.91
#